data_AF-A0A0B4H3W7-F1
#
_entry.id   AF-A0A0B4H3W7-F1
#
_cell.length_a   1.000
_cell.length_b   1.000
_cell.length_c   1.000
_cell.angle_alpha   90.00
_cell.angle_beta   90.00
_cell.angle_gamma   90.00
#
_symmetry.space_group_name_H-M   'P 1'
#
loop_
_entity.id
_entity.type
_entity.pdbx_description
1 polymer ?
#
loop_
_entity_poly.entity_id
_entity_poly.type
_entity_poly.pdbx_seq_one_letter_code
_entity_poly.pdbx_strand_id
1 'polypeptide(L)'
;MLLPDKDAAIVVLTNSLALNDVADWIGQLILEELLAVSSGNRTNIIKAAESCIPENLKWYPDLIKELADLRKNETPARHLDAEKFELDHYEDDTFLWFQPRNELSRRGRWVGLDQGPEFWKARFEAGSDDKVTKPFWAHDNGVPPVQFTKE
;
A
#
# COMPACT_ATOMS: atom_id res chain seq x y z
N MET A 1 -8.96 -4.47 9.79
CA MET A 1 -8.77 -4.40 11.26
C MET A 1 -8.64 -5.82 11.80
N LEU A 2 -7.70 -6.08 12.69
CA LEU A 2 -7.50 -7.40 13.32
C LEU A 2 -7.98 -7.34 14.77
N LEU A 3 -8.74 -8.36 15.21
CA LEU A 3 -9.21 -8.51 16.58
C LEU A 3 -8.75 -9.88 17.12
N PRO A 4 -7.52 -9.99 17.64
CA PRO A 4 -6.98 -11.25 18.13
C PRO A 4 -7.82 -11.89 19.23
N ASP A 5 -8.32 -11.09 20.19
CA ASP A 5 -9.16 -11.57 21.30
C ASP A 5 -10.51 -12.15 20.84
N LYS A 6 -10.90 -11.89 19.59
CA LYS A 6 -12.14 -12.37 18.97
C LYS A 6 -11.89 -13.40 17.87
N ASP A 7 -10.63 -13.75 17.58
CA ASP A 7 -10.22 -14.56 16.43
C ASP A 7 -10.89 -14.10 15.12
N ALA A 8 -10.91 -12.78 14.91
CA ALA A 8 -11.66 -12.16 13.81
C ALA A 8 -10.83 -11.09 13.08
N ALA A 9 -11.13 -10.93 11.79
CA ALA A 9 -10.61 -9.84 10.97
C ALA A 9 -11.75 -9.17 10.20
N ILE A 10 -11.72 -7.84 10.15
CA ILE A 10 -12.62 -7.04 9.32
C ILE A 10 -11.83 -6.54 8.11
N VAL A 11 -12.31 -6.89 6.91
CA VAL A 11 -11.75 -6.44 5.63
C VAL A 11 -12.86 -5.73 4.86
N VAL A 12 -12.65 -4.45 4.57
CA VAL A 12 -13.57 -3.64 3.75
C VAL A 12 -12.82 -3.23 2.49
N LEU A 13 -13.40 -3.55 1.33
CA LEU A 13 -12.80 -3.24 0.03
C LEU A 13 -13.62 -2.13 -0.64
N THR A 14 -12.95 -1.09 -1.11
CA THR A 14 -13.56 -0.04 -1.96
C THR A 14 -12.97 -0.10 -3.36
N ASN A 15 -13.81 0.08 -4.38
CA ASN A 15 -13.43 0.10 -5.79
C ASN A 15 -13.69 1.46 -6.45
N SER A 16 -14.07 2.48 -5.67
CA SER A 16 -14.40 3.80 -6.18
C SER A 16 -13.74 4.89 -5.35
N LEU A 17 -13.51 6.04 -5.98
CA LEU A 17 -13.03 7.22 -5.28
C LEU A 17 -14.15 7.75 -4.39
N ALA A 18 -13.92 7.70 -3.09
CA ALA A 18 -14.98 7.88 -2.13
C ALA A 18 -15.21 9.37 -1.78
N LEU A 19 -16.48 9.76 -1.65
CA LEU A 19 -16.90 11.09 -1.18
C LEU A 19 -16.59 11.33 0.31
N ASN A 20 -16.07 10.31 0.96
CA ASN A 20 -15.69 10.23 2.35
C ASN A 20 -14.87 8.95 2.60
N ASP A 21 -14.42 8.69 3.81
CA ASP A 21 -13.70 7.46 4.15
C ASP A 21 -14.64 6.27 4.42
N VAL A 22 -15.43 5.90 3.43
CA VAL A 22 -16.49 4.87 3.56
C VAL A 22 -15.96 3.52 4.03
N ALA A 23 -14.74 3.15 3.61
CA ALA A 23 -14.15 1.86 3.94
C ALA A 23 -13.84 1.79 5.44
N ASP A 24 -13.27 2.86 5.99
CA ASP A 24 -13.03 2.97 7.43
C ASP A 24 -14.34 2.98 8.21
N TRP A 25 -15.34 3.74 7.77
CA TRP A 25 -16.62 3.87 8.50
C TRP A 25 -17.42 2.57 8.58
N ILE A 26 -17.47 1.81 7.48
CA ILE A 26 -18.05 0.47 7.50
C ILE A 26 -17.24 -0.43 8.43
N GLY A 27 -15.91 -0.31 8.41
CA GLY A 27 -15.02 -1.02 9.32
C GLY A 27 -15.32 -0.73 10.79
N GLN A 28 -15.48 0.55 11.14
CA GLN A 28 -15.84 1.00 12.49
C GLN A 28 -17.23 0.54 12.91
N LEU A 29 -18.23 0.58 12.01
CA LEU A 29 -19.58 0.08 12.30
C LEU A 29 -19.57 -1.41 12.67
N ILE A 30 -18.86 -2.22 11.88
CA ILE A 30 -18.72 -3.66 12.14
C ILE A 30 -17.91 -3.89 13.42
N LEU A 31 -16.87 -3.09 13.66
CA LEU A 31 -16.06 -3.15 14.87
C LEU A 31 -16.88 -2.89 16.13
N GLU A 32 -17.69 -1.82 16.15
CA GLU A 32 -18.56 -1.49 17.28
C GLU A 32 -19.57 -2.60 17.58
N GLU A 33 -20.06 -3.28 16.54
CA GLU A 33 -20.94 -4.44 16.71
C GLU A 33 -20.20 -5.64 17.31
N LEU A 34 -19.02 -5.98 16.83
CA LEU A 34 -18.20 -7.08 17.38
C LEU A 34 -17.76 -6.83 18.83
N LEU A 35 -17.57 -5.56 19.19
CA LEU A 35 -17.25 -5.13 20.55
C LEU A 35 -18.49 -4.96 21.44
N ALA A 36 -19.70 -5.13 20.89
CA ALA A 36 -20.97 -4.93 21.57
C ALA A 36 -21.07 -3.55 22.26
N VAL A 37 -20.64 -2.49 21.57
CA VAL A 37 -20.69 -1.12 22.08
C VAL A 37 -22.13 -0.70 22.35
N SER A 38 -22.37 -0.14 23.54
CA SER A 38 -23.69 0.32 23.97
C SER A 38 -24.20 1.44 23.07
N SER A 39 -25.53 1.46 22.84
CA SER A 39 -26.17 2.40 21.91
C SER A 39 -25.87 3.88 22.18
N GLY A 40 -25.71 4.26 23.46
CA GLY A 40 -25.35 5.63 23.85
C GLY A 40 -23.91 6.05 23.53
N ASN A 41 -23.03 5.08 23.22
CA ASN A 41 -21.61 5.29 22.94
C ASN A 41 -21.24 4.97 21.49
N ARG A 42 -22.21 4.58 20.64
CA ARG A 42 -21.95 4.27 19.23
C ARG A 42 -21.63 5.54 18.43
N THR A 43 -20.70 5.43 17.50
CA THR A 43 -20.31 6.53 16.63
C THR A 43 -21.45 6.87 15.69
N ASN A 44 -21.77 8.16 15.58
CA ASN A 44 -22.76 8.63 14.61
C ASN A 44 -22.11 8.77 13.22
N ILE A 45 -21.97 7.64 12.54
CA ILE A 45 -21.31 7.52 11.25
C ILE A 45 -22.05 8.30 10.15
N ILE A 46 -23.38 8.38 10.22
CA ILE A 46 -24.19 9.16 9.26
C ILE A 46 -23.85 10.65 9.35
N LYS A 47 -23.77 11.18 10.57
CA LYS A 47 -23.41 12.59 10.77
C LYS A 47 -21.97 12.88 10.33
N ALA A 48 -21.05 11.96 10.59
CA ALA A 48 -19.68 12.06 10.08
C ALA A 48 -19.68 12.08 8.54
N ALA A 49 -20.47 11.20 7.90
CA ALA A 49 -20.73 11.18 6.46
C ALA A 49 -21.15 12.50 5.88
N GLU A 50 -22.23 13.05 6.42
CA GLU A 50 -22.80 14.30 5.95
C GLU A 50 -21.82 15.47 6.11
N SER A 51 -20.99 15.45 7.15
CA SER A 51 -20.02 16.53 7.41
C SER A 51 -18.85 16.56 6.43
N CYS A 52 -18.44 15.41 5.87
CA CYS A 52 -17.30 15.32 4.95
C CYS A 52 -17.65 15.66 3.51
N ILE A 53 -18.90 15.41 3.09
CA ILE A 53 -19.35 15.56 1.71
C ILE A 53 -19.04 16.96 1.12
N PRO A 54 -19.34 18.08 1.82
CA PRO A 54 -19.12 19.40 1.23
C PRO A 54 -17.65 19.70 0.94
N GLU A 55 -16.73 19.23 1.78
CA GLU A 55 -15.29 19.45 1.57
C GLU A 55 -14.76 18.57 0.44
N ASN A 56 -15.11 17.28 0.42
CA ASN A 56 -14.68 16.39 -0.66
C ASN A 56 -15.20 16.87 -2.02
N LEU A 57 -16.47 17.31 -2.10
CA LEU A 57 -17.06 17.80 -3.35
C LEU A 57 -16.34 19.01 -3.94
N LYS A 58 -15.67 19.85 -3.13
CA LYS A 58 -14.89 20.99 -3.66
C LYS A 58 -13.74 20.55 -4.55
N TRP A 59 -13.17 19.36 -4.31
CA TRP A 59 -12.00 18.88 -5.04
C TRP A 59 -12.35 18.10 -6.32
N TYR A 60 -13.55 17.53 -6.42
CA TYR A 60 -13.95 16.70 -7.55
C TYR A 60 -13.84 17.39 -8.93
N PRO A 61 -14.23 18.68 -9.10
CA PRO A 61 -14.08 19.35 -10.38
C PRO A 61 -12.62 19.41 -10.86
N ASP A 62 -11.70 19.73 -9.96
CA ASP A 62 -10.27 19.81 -10.26
C ASP A 62 -9.71 18.42 -10.56
N LEU A 63 -10.07 17.41 -9.76
CA LEU A 63 -9.67 16.03 -9.99
C LEU A 63 -10.17 15.50 -11.34
N ILE A 64 -11.43 15.74 -11.69
CA ILE A 64 -12.00 15.31 -12.98
C ILE A 64 -11.25 15.97 -14.12
N LYS A 65 -10.96 17.27 -14.01
CA LYS A 65 -10.16 18.01 -14.99
C LYS A 65 -8.75 17.43 -15.11
N GLU A 66 -8.06 17.21 -14.00
CA GLU A 66 -6.70 16.66 -13.98
C GLU A 66 -6.66 15.24 -14.56
N LEU A 67 -7.60 14.38 -14.18
CA LEU A 67 -7.73 13.03 -14.76
C LEU A 67 -7.97 13.09 -16.26
N ALA A 68 -8.80 14.00 -16.74
CA ALA A 68 -9.03 14.18 -18.18
C ALA A 68 -7.78 14.70 -18.90
N ASP A 69 -7.11 15.69 -18.34
CA ASP A 69 -5.90 16.32 -18.90
C ASP A 69 -4.72 15.32 -18.95
N LEU A 70 -4.61 14.44 -17.95
CA LEU A 70 -3.54 13.45 -17.84
C LEU A 70 -3.88 12.11 -18.50
N ARG A 71 -5.14 11.89 -18.91
CA ARG A 71 -5.57 10.63 -19.51
C ARG A 71 -4.82 10.36 -20.80
N LYS A 72 -4.03 9.28 -20.81
CA LYS A 72 -3.39 8.76 -22.01
C LYS A 72 -4.21 7.58 -22.56
N ASN A 73 -5.01 7.85 -23.59
CA ASN A 73 -5.78 6.82 -24.28
C ASN A 73 -4.85 5.78 -24.94
N GLU A 74 -5.36 4.56 -25.12
CA GLU A 74 -4.65 3.45 -25.78
C GLU A 74 -3.30 3.12 -25.12
N THR A 75 -3.18 3.38 -23.82
CA THR A 75 -2.01 2.97 -23.06
C THR A 75 -2.00 1.45 -22.96
N PRO A 76 -0.98 0.77 -23.51
CA PRO A 76 -0.88 -0.67 -23.36
C PRO A 76 -0.69 -1.00 -21.88
N ALA A 77 -1.20 -2.17 -21.46
CA ALA A 77 -0.84 -2.72 -20.17
C ALA A 77 0.68 -2.74 -20.06
N ARG A 78 1.23 -2.31 -18.91
CA ARG A 78 2.67 -2.39 -18.71
C ARG A 78 3.09 -3.85 -18.80
N HIS A 79 4.08 -4.11 -19.64
CA HIS A 79 4.76 -5.40 -19.65
C HIS A 79 5.42 -5.63 -18.29
N LEU A 80 5.42 -6.89 -17.84
CA LEU A 80 6.08 -7.30 -16.60
C LEU A 80 7.56 -6.90 -16.57
N ASP A 81 8.21 -6.83 -17.73
CA ASP A 81 9.61 -6.38 -17.84
C ASP A 81 9.82 -4.94 -17.36
N ALA A 82 8.77 -4.08 -17.42
CA ALA A 82 8.82 -2.73 -16.86
C ALA A 82 8.84 -2.70 -15.33
N GLU A 83 8.63 -3.85 -14.67
CA GLU A 83 8.72 -4.02 -13.21
C GLU A 83 10.03 -4.67 -12.77
N LYS A 84 11.01 -4.84 -13.68
CA LYS A 84 12.38 -5.22 -13.34
C LYS A 84 13.15 -4.02 -12.79
N PHE A 85 14.02 -4.26 -11.81
CA PHE A 85 14.91 -3.26 -11.25
C PHE A 85 16.34 -3.74 -11.40
N GLU A 86 17.23 -2.83 -11.78
CA GLU A 86 18.66 -3.07 -11.66
C GLU A 86 19.03 -3.04 -10.18
N LEU A 87 19.96 -3.91 -9.80
CA LEU A 87 20.45 -4.04 -8.45
C LEU A 87 21.83 -3.40 -8.36
N ASP A 88 21.94 -2.32 -7.61
CA ASP A 88 23.20 -1.65 -7.32
C ASP A 88 23.86 -2.32 -6.12
N HIS A 89 25.14 -2.69 -6.25
CA HIS A 89 25.89 -3.24 -5.12
C HIS A 89 26.02 -2.20 -4.00
N TYR A 90 25.80 -2.61 -2.75
CA TYR A 90 25.92 -1.75 -1.57
C TYR A 90 27.08 -2.17 -0.68
N GLU A 91 26.94 -3.30 0.01
CA GLU A 91 27.97 -3.86 0.89
C GLU A 91 27.74 -5.36 1.05
N ASP A 92 28.83 -6.13 1.21
CA ASP A 92 28.78 -7.59 1.33
C ASP A 92 27.87 -8.22 0.25
N ASP A 93 26.94 -9.08 0.66
CA ASP A 93 25.93 -9.71 -0.19
C ASP A 93 24.63 -8.89 -0.28
N THR A 94 24.69 -7.58 -0.05
CA THR A 94 23.53 -6.66 -0.05
C THR A 94 23.56 -5.75 -1.28
N PHE A 95 22.39 -5.65 -1.91
CA PHE A 95 22.16 -4.82 -3.09
C PHE A 95 20.95 -3.91 -2.87
N LEU A 96 20.98 -2.75 -3.50
CA LEU A 96 19.88 -1.80 -3.50
C LEU A 96 19.10 -1.92 -4.80
N TRP A 97 17.77 -1.85 -4.70
CA TRP A 97 16.89 -1.68 -5.86
C TRP A 97 16.29 -0.26 -5.91
N PHE A 98 16.81 0.63 -5.08
CA PHE A 98 16.42 2.04 -5.02
C PHE A 98 16.73 2.74 -6.34
N GLN A 99 15.88 3.69 -6.72
CA GLN A 99 16.02 4.49 -7.94
C GLN A 99 15.73 5.95 -7.61
N PRO A 100 16.20 6.91 -8.42
CA PRO A 100 15.87 8.32 -8.21
C PRO A 100 14.36 8.55 -8.12
N ARG A 101 13.93 9.46 -7.24
CA ARG A 101 12.50 9.78 -7.01
C ARG A 101 11.70 9.95 -8.31
N ASN A 102 12.24 10.72 -9.26
CA ASN A 102 11.56 10.98 -10.52
C ASN A 102 11.32 9.71 -11.35
N GLU A 103 12.24 8.74 -11.28
CA GLU A 103 12.08 7.46 -11.97
C GLU A 103 11.04 6.59 -11.28
N LEU A 104 11.06 6.49 -9.95
CA LEU A 104 10.03 5.78 -9.18
C LEU A 104 8.64 6.38 -9.41
N SER A 105 8.52 7.71 -9.37
CA SER A 105 7.26 8.42 -9.68
C SER A 105 6.79 8.19 -11.11
N ARG A 106 7.70 8.24 -12.10
CA ARG A 106 7.38 7.92 -13.51
C ARG A 106 6.87 6.49 -13.66
N ARG A 107 7.41 5.58 -12.84
CA ARG A 107 6.98 4.18 -12.75
C ARG A 107 5.72 3.99 -11.88
N GLY A 108 5.12 5.05 -11.35
CA GLY A 108 3.92 4.93 -10.51
C GLY A 108 4.17 4.21 -9.18
N ARG A 109 5.43 4.14 -8.73
CA ARG A 109 5.78 3.57 -7.43
C ARG A 109 5.60 4.65 -6.38
N TRP A 110 4.84 4.32 -5.34
CA TRP A 110 4.74 5.14 -4.14
C TRP A 110 6.07 5.13 -3.41
N VAL A 111 6.60 6.32 -3.13
CA VAL A 111 7.82 6.53 -2.35
C VAL A 111 7.43 7.50 -1.24
N GLY A 112 6.90 6.95 -0.15
CA GLY A 112 6.44 7.73 0.98
C GLY A 112 7.41 7.69 2.15
N LEU A 113 7.08 8.45 3.19
CA LEU A 113 7.80 8.46 4.47
C LEU A 113 7.64 7.14 5.25
N ASP A 114 6.76 6.27 4.78
CA ASP A 114 6.46 4.96 5.31
C ASP A 114 7.48 3.88 4.91
N GLN A 115 8.40 4.13 3.96
CA GLN A 115 9.40 3.16 3.53
C GLN A 115 10.78 3.42 4.19
N GLY A 116 11.11 2.62 5.20
CA GLY A 116 12.40 2.66 5.89
C GLY A 116 13.58 2.15 5.04
N PRO A 117 14.85 2.38 5.47
CA PRO A 117 16.03 1.99 4.70
C PRO A 117 16.10 0.51 4.31
N GLU A 118 15.62 -0.38 5.19
CA GLU A 118 15.64 -1.83 4.97
C GLU A 118 14.75 -2.27 3.81
N PHE A 119 13.70 -1.50 3.49
CA PHE A 119 12.84 -1.76 2.34
C PHE A 119 13.63 -1.72 1.02
N TRP A 120 14.69 -0.92 0.96
CA TRP A 120 15.48 -0.73 -0.26
C TRP A 120 16.61 -1.74 -0.42
N LYS A 121 16.84 -2.59 0.59
CA LYS A 121 17.95 -3.55 0.64
C LYS A 121 17.46 -4.96 0.35
N ALA A 122 18.08 -5.62 -0.63
CA ALA A 122 17.96 -7.04 -0.87
C ALA A 122 19.28 -7.71 -0.50
N ARG A 123 19.24 -8.61 0.48
CA ARG A 123 20.41 -9.41 0.87
C ARG A 123 20.31 -10.79 0.23
N PHE A 124 21.41 -11.28 -0.30
CA PHE A 124 21.49 -12.59 -0.92
C PHE A 124 22.31 -13.54 -0.06
N GLU A 125 22.01 -14.83 -0.16
CA GLU A 125 22.85 -15.89 0.40
C GLU A 125 23.27 -16.86 -0.70
N ALA A 126 24.56 -17.22 -0.66
CA ALA A 126 25.09 -18.31 -1.44
C ALA A 126 24.71 -19.67 -0.81
N GLY A 127 24.35 -20.63 -1.66
CA GLY A 127 24.23 -22.03 -1.27
C GLY A 127 25.60 -22.68 -1.09
N SER A 128 25.63 -23.95 -0.71
CA SER A 128 26.87 -24.72 -0.57
C SER A 128 27.62 -24.96 -1.90
N ASP A 129 27.04 -24.57 -3.02
CA ASP A 129 27.63 -24.63 -4.37
C ASP A 129 28.03 -23.23 -4.91
N ASP A 130 28.19 -22.23 -4.04
CA ASP A 130 28.51 -20.83 -4.34
C ASP A 130 27.51 -20.12 -5.26
N LYS A 131 26.33 -20.71 -5.50
CA LYS A 131 25.26 -20.05 -6.26
C LYS A 131 24.38 -19.23 -5.34
N VAL A 132 23.98 -18.04 -5.81
CA VAL A 132 22.95 -17.24 -5.15
C VAL A 132 21.64 -18.04 -5.18
N THR A 133 21.16 -18.46 -4.01
CA THR A 133 19.96 -19.31 -3.91
C THR A 133 18.78 -18.60 -3.30
N LYS A 134 19.00 -17.55 -2.50
CA LYS A 134 17.98 -17.00 -1.59
C LYS A 134 18.10 -15.48 -1.45
N PRO A 135 17.16 -14.71 -1.98
CA PRO A 135 16.97 -13.32 -1.59
C PRO A 135 16.21 -13.21 -0.25
N PHE A 136 16.69 -12.33 0.61
CA PHE A 136 16.03 -11.86 1.82
C PHE A 136 15.67 -10.39 1.64
N TRP A 137 14.41 -10.06 1.90
CA TRP A 137 13.92 -8.71 1.70
C TRP A 137 12.82 -8.35 2.72
N ALA A 138 12.91 -7.14 3.27
CA ALA A 138 11.86 -6.54 4.10
C ALA A 138 10.90 -5.78 3.19
N HIS A 139 9.73 -6.36 2.94
CA HIS A 139 8.76 -5.80 1.99
C HIS A 139 7.92 -4.64 2.56
N ASP A 140 8.06 -4.33 3.85
CA ASP A 140 7.38 -3.21 4.49
C ASP A 140 8.16 -2.74 5.73
N ASN A 141 7.89 -1.53 6.19
CA ASN A 141 8.56 -0.93 7.32
C ASN A 141 8.17 -1.59 8.63
N GLY A 142 9.16 -1.93 9.46
CA GLY A 142 8.96 -2.70 10.68
C GLY A 142 8.72 -4.20 10.46
N VAL A 143 8.65 -4.68 9.21
CA VAL A 143 8.58 -6.11 8.90
C VAL A 143 10.00 -6.67 8.77
N PRO A 144 10.36 -7.72 9.52
CA PRO A 144 11.67 -8.37 9.37
C PRO A 144 11.87 -8.91 7.95
N PRO A 145 13.11 -8.93 7.43
CA PRO A 145 13.40 -9.54 6.14
C PRO A 145 12.95 -11.01 6.10
N VAL A 146 12.18 -11.38 5.08
CA VAL A 146 11.74 -12.76 4.84
C VAL A 146 12.50 -13.36 3.66
N GLN A 147 12.70 -14.68 3.71
CA GLN A 147 13.31 -15.43 2.62
C GLN A 147 12.30 -15.63 1.50
N PHE A 148 12.68 -15.32 0.26
CA PHE A 148 11.91 -15.65 -0.92
C PHE A 148 12.55 -16.81 -1.68
N THR A 149 11.73 -17.71 -2.20
CA THR A 149 12.17 -18.85 -3.02
C THR A 149 11.40 -18.85 -4.33
N LYS A 150 12.06 -19.26 -5.40
CA LYS A 150 11.39 -19.57 -6.66
C LYS A 150 10.78 -20.97 -6.53
N GLU A 151 9.46 -21.08 -6.70
CA GLU A 151 8.79 -22.38 -6.87
C GLU A 151 9.23 -23.10 -8.15
#